data_AF-A0A7I8ESA9-F1
#
_entry.id   AF-A0A7I8ESA9-F1
#
_cell.length_a   1.000
_cell.length_b   1.000
_cell.length_c   1.000
_cell.angle_alpha   90.00
_cell.angle_beta   90.00
_cell.angle_gamma   90.00
#
_symmetry.space_group_name_H-M   'P 1'
#
loop_
_entity.id
_entity.type
_entity.pdbx_description
1 polymer ?
#
loop_
_entity_poly.entity_id
_entity_poly.type
_entity_poly.pdbx_seq_one_letter_code
_entity_poly.pdbx_strand_id
1 'polypeptide(L)'
;MIVMLLLWVVGTDALAWGTQVYNNFTYGNPRTYQTDAVVGHKDSAAHPSHFIAVNLDHQAVIFELKGGDPGNTESYKVPFARIDTNDNLDPVTLEFKDVNGDGKLDMIVIVHSSPQEVFPFLNDGKQFVGAKSTDNINYSKLNN
;
A
#
# COMPACT_ATOMS: atom_id res chain seq x y z
N MET A 1 33.12 7.36 -28.25
CA MET A 1 32.66 7.08 -26.87
C MET A 1 31.68 8.13 -26.36
N ILE A 2 31.99 9.43 -26.40
CA ILE A 2 31.08 10.50 -25.90
C ILE A 2 29.69 10.47 -26.54
N VAL A 3 29.60 10.34 -27.87
CA VAL A 3 28.31 10.27 -28.58
C VAL A 3 27.48 9.04 -28.16
N MET A 4 28.12 7.90 -27.96
CA MET A 4 27.42 6.70 -27.47
C MET A 4 26.95 6.86 -26.03
N LEU A 5 27.74 7.50 -25.17
CA LEU A 5 27.33 7.80 -23.80
C LEU A 5 26.12 8.75 -23.77
N LEU A 6 26.12 9.79 -24.61
CA LEU A 6 24.99 10.70 -24.75
C LEU A 6 23.73 10.00 -25.25
N LEU A 7 23.86 9.15 -26.27
CA LEU A 7 22.74 8.34 -26.78
C LEU A 7 22.22 7.37 -25.72
N TRP A 8 23.11 6.77 -24.93
CA TRP A 8 22.72 5.86 -23.87
C TRP A 8 21.96 6.58 -22.74
N VAL A 9 22.45 7.75 -22.29
CA VAL A 9 21.76 8.55 -21.26
C VAL A 9 20.38 8.98 -21.75
N VAL A 10 20.31 9.66 -22.91
CA VAL A 10 19.03 10.15 -23.46
C VAL A 10 18.07 9.00 -23.78
N GLY A 11 18.59 7.88 -24.29
CA GLY A 11 17.80 6.69 -24.56
C GLY A 11 17.21 6.07 -23.30
N THR A 12 17.96 6.05 -22.20
CA THR A 12 17.49 5.52 -20.91
C THR A 12 16.37 6.38 -20.34
N ASP A 13 16.53 7.71 -20.38
CA ASP A 13 15.49 8.65 -19.92
C ASP A 13 14.21 8.55 -20.77
N ALA A 14 14.35 8.45 -22.10
CA ALA A 14 13.21 8.31 -23.01
C ALA A 14 12.46 6.99 -22.81
N LEU A 15 13.17 5.89 -22.53
CA LEU A 15 12.58 4.59 -22.21
C LEU A 15 11.84 4.63 -20.86
N ALA A 16 12.42 5.27 -19.84
CA ALA A 16 11.78 5.44 -18.54
C ALA A 16 10.48 6.24 -18.66
N TRP A 17 10.53 7.38 -19.35
CA TRP A 17 9.35 8.21 -19.63
C TRP A 17 8.28 7.44 -20.43
N GLY A 18 8.67 6.76 -21.52
CA GLY A 18 7.74 6.00 -22.35
C GLY A 18 7.04 4.87 -21.58
N THR A 19 7.78 4.20 -20.71
CA THR A 19 7.23 3.16 -19.81
C THR A 19 6.22 3.74 -18.84
N GLN A 20 6.49 4.92 -18.27
CA GLN A 20 5.57 5.59 -17.36
C GLN A 20 4.27 6.00 -18.06
N VAL A 21 4.35 6.58 -19.26
CA VAL A 21 3.17 6.95 -20.05
C VAL A 21 2.34 5.72 -20.41
N TYR A 22 2.99 4.64 -20.86
CA TYR A 22 2.32 3.37 -21.15
C TYR A 22 1.60 2.79 -19.92
N ASN A 23 2.28 2.79 -18.77
CA ASN A 23 1.71 2.31 -17.52
C ASN A 23 0.52 3.18 -17.07
N ASN A 24 0.62 4.50 -17.17
CA ASN A 24 -0.47 5.41 -16.83
C ASN A 24 -1.71 5.18 -17.72
N PHE A 25 -1.51 4.90 -19.01
CA PHE A 25 -2.61 4.59 -19.92
C PHE A 25 -3.23 3.22 -19.62
N THR A 26 -2.39 2.21 -19.36
CA THR A 26 -2.82 0.82 -19.19
C THR A 26 -3.49 0.58 -17.83
N TYR A 27 -2.93 1.16 -16.77
CA TYR A 27 -3.30 0.88 -15.38
C TYR A 27 -3.92 2.08 -14.66
N GLY A 28 -3.96 3.25 -15.30
CA GLY A 28 -4.35 4.50 -14.66
C GLY A 28 -3.23 5.09 -13.78
N ASN A 29 -3.47 6.32 -13.34
CA ASN A 29 -2.67 7.01 -12.33
C ASN A 29 -3.67 7.71 -11.41
N PRO A 30 -3.67 7.45 -10.09
CA PRO A 30 -2.66 6.71 -9.30
C PRO A 30 -2.68 5.19 -9.46
N ARG A 31 -1.54 4.54 -9.15
CA ARG A 31 -1.42 3.08 -9.12
C ARG A 31 -2.25 2.54 -7.95
N THR A 32 -3.07 1.53 -8.21
CA THR A 32 -3.85 0.83 -7.18
C THR A 32 -3.37 -0.60 -7.00
N TYR A 33 -3.20 -1.02 -5.75
CA TYR A 33 -3.03 -2.42 -5.36
C TYR A 33 -4.35 -2.94 -4.80
N GLN A 34 -4.70 -4.19 -5.10
CA GLN A 34 -5.92 -4.80 -4.58
C GLN A 34 -5.65 -6.23 -4.12
N THR A 35 -6.33 -6.65 -3.05
CA THR A 35 -6.21 -8.00 -2.50
C THR A 35 -7.43 -8.36 -1.66
N ASP A 36 -7.68 -9.65 -1.47
CA ASP A 36 -8.75 -10.15 -0.61
C ASP A 36 -8.14 -10.81 0.64
N ALA A 37 -8.73 -10.55 1.81
CA ALA A 37 -8.32 -11.19 3.06
C ALA A 37 -9.51 -11.41 4.01
N VAL A 38 -9.43 -12.47 4.81
CA VAL A 38 -10.38 -12.75 5.91
C VAL A 38 -9.74 -12.26 7.20
N VAL A 39 -10.14 -11.07 7.64
CA VAL A 39 -9.53 -10.37 8.78
C VAL A 39 -10.43 -10.32 10.02
N GLY A 40 -11.65 -10.85 9.92
CA GLY A 40 -12.62 -10.90 11.01
C GLY A 40 -13.57 -9.70 11.05
N HIS A 41 -13.59 -8.86 10.01
CA HIS A 41 -14.45 -7.68 9.92
C HIS A 41 -15.74 -7.98 9.14
N LYS A 42 -16.66 -8.76 9.74
CA LYS A 42 -17.90 -9.23 9.07
C LYS A 42 -17.63 -10.04 7.78
N ASP A 43 -16.45 -10.63 7.66
CA ASP A 43 -16.03 -11.43 6.52
C ASP A 43 -15.96 -12.93 6.85
N SER A 44 -15.72 -13.73 5.82
CA SER A 44 -15.57 -15.17 5.92
C SER A 44 -14.78 -15.71 4.72
N ALA A 45 -14.37 -16.98 4.75
CA ALA A 45 -13.70 -17.59 3.59
C ALA A 45 -14.54 -17.57 2.30
N ALA A 46 -15.87 -17.53 2.39
CA ALA A 46 -16.77 -17.41 1.24
C ALA A 46 -16.98 -15.95 0.78
N HIS A 47 -16.78 -15.00 1.69
CA HIS A 47 -16.99 -13.58 1.49
C HIS A 47 -15.84 -12.82 2.18
N PRO A 48 -14.62 -12.85 1.62
CA PRO A 48 -13.49 -12.14 2.20
C PRO A 48 -13.69 -10.63 2.08
N SER A 49 -13.03 -9.86 2.95
CA SER A 49 -12.96 -8.42 2.78
C SER A 49 -12.08 -8.08 1.58
N HIS A 50 -12.52 -7.15 0.74
CA HIS A 50 -11.77 -6.69 -0.41
C HIS A 50 -11.05 -5.39 -0.07
N PHE A 51 -9.76 -5.33 -0.35
CA PHE A 51 -8.91 -4.18 -0.04
C PHE A 51 -8.41 -3.52 -1.30
N ILE A 52 -8.44 -2.19 -1.30
CA ILE A 52 -7.87 -1.35 -2.36
C ILE A 52 -6.92 -0.36 -1.68
N ALA A 53 -5.64 -0.44 -1.99
CA ALA A 53 -4.65 0.54 -1.55
C ALA A 53 -4.27 1.45 -2.72
N VAL A 54 -4.28 2.75 -2.46
CA VAL A 54 -3.95 3.77 -3.45
C VAL A 54 -3.11 4.86 -2.81
N ASN A 55 -2.11 5.36 -3.55
CA ASN A 55 -1.44 6.60 -3.22
C ASN A 55 -2.13 7.75 -3.96
N LEU A 56 -3.13 8.36 -3.33
CA LEU A 56 -3.95 9.40 -3.94
C LEU A 56 -3.42 10.76 -3.51
N ASP A 57 -2.87 11.55 -4.44
CA ASP A 57 -2.33 12.90 -4.16
C ASP A 57 -1.35 12.93 -2.98
N HIS A 58 -0.35 12.05 -3.03
CA HIS A 58 0.70 11.95 -2.01
C HIS A 58 0.15 11.52 -0.63
N GLN A 59 -0.94 10.75 -0.64
CA GLN A 59 -1.60 10.24 0.54
C GLN A 59 -2.02 8.80 0.29
N ALA A 60 -1.37 7.85 0.99
CA ALA A 60 -1.83 6.48 0.96
C ALA A 60 -3.16 6.37 1.71
N VAL A 61 -4.13 5.81 1.01
CA VAL A 61 -5.48 5.49 1.50
C VAL A 61 -5.77 4.05 1.16
N ILE A 62 -6.25 3.32 2.16
CA ILE A 62 -6.72 1.96 1.99
C ILE A 62 -8.23 1.98 2.14
N PHE A 63 -8.94 1.35 1.22
CA PHE A 63 -10.35 1.06 1.34
C PHE A 63 -10.54 -0.41 1.64
N GLU A 64 -11.35 -0.72 2.65
CA GLU A 64 -11.78 -2.07 2.98
C GLU A 64 -13.28 -2.19 2.71
N LEU A 65 -13.67 -3.06 1.81
CA LEU A 65 -15.06 -3.49 1.61
C LEU A 65 -15.27 -4.75 2.44
N LYS A 66 -15.85 -4.58 3.63
CA LYS A 66 -16.01 -5.65 4.61
C LYS A 66 -16.89 -6.76 4.06
N GLY A 67 -16.38 -8.00 4.07
CA GLY A 67 -17.06 -9.14 3.48
C GLY A 67 -17.35 -9.00 1.97
N GLY A 68 -16.62 -8.13 1.27
CA GLY A 68 -16.81 -7.86 -0.15
C GLY A 68 -18.06 -7.03 -0.45
N ASP A 69 -18.68 -6.42 0.56
CA ASP A 69 -19.87 -5.59 0.41
C ASP A 69 -19.51 -4.11 0.25
N PRO A 70 -19.75 -3.47 -0.92
CA PRO A 70 -19.53 -2.05 -1.12
C PRO A 70 -20.34 -1.14 -0.16
N GLY A 71 -21.46 -1.63 0.38
CA GLY A 71 -22.26 -0.93 1.38
C GLY A 71 -21.61 -0.86 2.77
N ASN A 72 -20.58 -1.66 3.02
CA ASN A 72 -19.82 -1.70 4.27
C ASN A 72 -18.33 -1.36 4.01
N THR A 73 -18.08 -0.14 3.49
CA THR A 73 -16.73 0.34 3.20
C THR A 73 -16.15 1.15 4.35
N GLU A 74 -14.91 0.85 4.75
CA GLU A 74 -14.10 1.71 5.63
C GLU A 74 -12.87 2.25 4.88
N SER A 75 -12.38 3.41 5.29
CA SER A 75 -11.18 4.02 4.74
C SER A 75 -10.12 4.28 5.81
N TYR A 76 -8.90 3.85 5.56
CA TYR A 76 -7.75 4.03 6.44
C TYR A 76 -6.73 4.97 5.80
N LYS A 77 -6.39 6.04 6.53
CA LYS A 77 -5.42 7.04 6.10
C LYS A 77 -4.06 6.75 6.73
N VAL A 78 -3.03 6.62 5.90
CA VAL A 78 -1.66 6.34 6.36
C VAL A 78 -0.94 7.64 6.74
N PRO A 79 -0.35 7.75 7.93
CA PRO A 79 0.33 8.97 8.36
C PRO A 79 1.79 8.99 7.91
N PHE A 80 2.06 9.01 6.59
CA PHE A 80 3.42 9.23 6.08
C PHE A 80 3.61 10.66 5.59
N ALA A 81 4.82 11.19 5.78
CA ALA A 81 5.16 12.55 5.38
C ALA A 81 5.39 12.60 3.86
N ARG A 82 5.06 13.71 3.21
CA ARG A 82 5.49 13.94 1.83
C ARG A 82 7.00 14.09 1.82
N ILE A 83 7.71 13.12 1.28
CA ILE A 83 9.18 13.10 1.29
C ILE A 83 9.73 13.76 0.03
N ASP A 84 9.05 13.62 -1.11
CA ASP A 84 9.53 14.14 -2.39
C ASP A 84 8.41 14.62 -3.34
N THR A 85 8.79 15.00 -4.57
CA THR A 85 7.85 15.53 -5.59
C THR A 85 7.14 14.45 -6.41
N ASN A 86 7.63 13.22 -6.38
CA ASN A 86 7.14 12.05 -7.12
C ASN A 86 6.62 10.94 -6.22
N ASP A 87 6.52 11.16 -4.91
CA ASP A 87 6.07 10.17 -3.94
C ASP A 87 4.61 9.76 -4.18
N ASN A 88 3.85 10.52 -4.97
CA ASN A 88 2.54 10.13 -5.49
C ASN A 88 2.58 8.92 -6.44
N LEU A 89 3.75 8.59 -7.00
CA LEU A 89 3.96 7.41 -7.82
C LEU A 89 4.35 6.18 -7.00
N ASP A 90 4.67 6.35 -5.71
CA ASP A 90 5.11 5.25 -4.85
C ASP A 90 3.96 4.25 -4.67
N PRO A 91 4.15 2.99 -5.11
CA PRO A 91 3.15 1.95 -4.92
C PRO A 91 2.88 1.70 -3.44
N VAL A 92 1.62 1.45 -3.11
CA VAL A 92 1.20 1.05 -1.76
C VAL A 92 0.69 -0.38 -1.85
N THR A 93 1.25 -1.28 -1.07
CA THR A 93 0.82 -2.69 -0.98
C THR A 93 0.45 -3.07 0.44
N LEU A 94 -0.25 -4.19 0.60
CA LEU A 94 -0.74 -4.65 1.91
C LEU A 94 -0.25 -6.07 2.19
N GLU A 95 0.08 -6.32 3.45
CA GLU A 95 0.21 -7.67 4.02
C GLU A 95 -0.69 -7.80 5.24
N PHE A 96 -1.11 -9.03 5.55
CA PHE A 96 -1.96 -9.33 6.70
C PHE A 96 -1.31 -10.36 7.60
N LYS A 97 -1.02 -9.96 8.84
CA LYS A 97 -0.29 -10.79 9.80
C LYS A 97 -0.59 -10.33 11.21
N ASP A 98 -0.69 -11.28 12.14
CA ASP A 98 -0.72 -10.95 13.57
C ASP A 98 0.67 -10.44 14.02
N VAL A 99 0.80 -9.14 14.24
CA VAL A 99 2.06 -8.50 14.66
C VAL A 99 2.10 -8.20 16.14
N ASN A 100 0.95 -8.16 16.82
CA ASN A 100 0.84 -7.86 18.25
C ASN A 100 0.65 -9.09 19.16
N GLY A 101 0.41 -10.26 18.57
CA GLY A 101 0.22 -11.56 19.24
C GLY A 101 -1.19 -11.79 19.80
N ASP A 102 -2.21 -11.05 19.36
CA ASP A 102 -3.58 -11.17 19.87
C ASP A 102 -4.45 -12.20 19.12
N GLY A 103 -3.88 -12.86 18.10
CA GLY A 103 -4.56 -13.88 17.30
C GLY A 103 -5.44 -13.32 16.17
N LYS A 104 -5.47 -12.00 15.96
CA LYS A 104 -6.14 -11.37 14.82
C LYS A 104 -5.11 -10.94 13.78
N LEU A 105 -5.51 -10.92 12.51
CA LEU A 105 -4.65 -10.41 11.45
C LEU A 105 -4.67 -8.89 11.48
N ASP A 106 -3.50 -8.28 11.72
CA ASP A 106 -3.27 -6.85 11.55
C ASP A 106 -2.98 -6.54 10.07
N MET A 107 -3.19 -5.30 9.67
CA MET A 107 -2.87 -4.82 8.33
C MET A 107 -1.50 -4.14 8.35
N ILE A 108 -0.59 -4.57 7.49
CA ILE A 108 0.71 -3.96 7.30
C ILE A 108 0.67 -3.22 5.97
N VAL A 109 0.75 -1.89 6.02
CA VAL A 109 0.79 -1.06 4.83
C VAL A 109 2.24 -0.80 4.47
N ILE A 110 2.64 -1.13 3.25
CA ILE A 110 3.99 -0.95 2.73
C ILE A 110 3.94 0.12 1.64
N VAL A 111 4.67 1.20 1.84
CA VAL A 111 4.87 2.25 0.83
C VAL A 111 6.24 2.01 0.21
N HIS A 112 6.26 1.69 -1.08
CA HIS A 112 7.47 1.37 -1.86
C HIS A 112 8.23 2.63 -2.28
N SER A 113 8.52 3.49 -1.30
CA SER A 113 9.35 4.69 -1.41
C SER A 113 10.85 4.34 -1.26
N SER A 114 11.73 5.34 -1.37
CA SER A 114 13.17 5.17 -1.14
C SER A 114 13.65 6.14 -0.04
N PRO A 115 13.87 5.67 1.21
CA PRO A 115 13.74 4.29 1.70
C PRO A 115 12.28 3.84 1.86
N GLN A 116 12.03 2.52 1.79
CA GLN A 116 10.69 1.92 1.97
C GLN A 116 10.16 2.21 3.39
N GLU A 117 8.87 2.55 3.47
CA GLU A 117 8.18 2.79 4.74
C GLU A 117 7.11 1.74 5.01
N VAL A 118 6.94 1.38 6.29
CA VAL A 118 6.01 0.33 6.72
C VAL A 118 5.17 0.83 7.89
N PHE A 119 3.84 0.74 7.77
CA PHE A 119 2.87 1.23 8.74
C PHE A 119 1.96 0.09 9.20
N PRO A 120 2.11 -0.40 10.45
CA PRO A 120 1.18 -1.35 11.02
C PRO A 120 -0.12 -0.68 11.44
N PHE A 121 -1.21 -1.36 11.15
CA PHE A 121 -2.57 -1.02 11.53
C PHE A 121 -3.16 -2.21 12.30
N LEU A 122 -3.40 -2.02 13.58
CA LEU A 122 -3.83 -3.08 14.48
C LEU A 122 -5.32 -3.36 14.35
N ASN A 123 -5.69 -4.63 14.41
CA ASN A 123 -7.06 -5.08 14.28
C ASN A 123 -7.78 -5.05 15.64
N ASP A 124 -8.72 -4.12 15.83
CA ASP A 124 -9.50 -4.03 17.08
C ASP A 124 -10.67 -5.04 17.15
N GLY A 125 -10.87 -5.84 16.10
CA GLY A 125 -11.95 -6.80 15.89
C GLY A 125 -13.15 -6.24 15.13
N LYS A 126 -13.17 -4.94 14.83
CA LYS A 126 -14.21 -4.29 14.02
C LYS A 126 -13.62 -3.54 12.84
N GLN A 127 -12.43 -2.98 13.02
CA GLN A 127 -11.71 -2.17 12.04
C GLN A 127 -10.21 -2.19 12.36
N PHE A 128 -9.45 -1.60 11.46
CA PHE A 128 -8.04 -1.33 11.68
C PHE A 128 -7.81 0.03 12.33
N VAL A 129 -6.85 0.10 13.25
CA VAL A 129 -6.43 1.33 13.95
C VAL A 129 -4.94 1.51 13.75
N GLY A 130 -4.53 2.70 13.30
CA GLY A 130 -3.12 3.01 13.13
C GLY A 130 -2.35 2.80 14.43
N ALA A 131 -1.26 2.04 14.36
CA ALA A 131 -0.47 1.71 15.53
C ALA A 131 0.18 2.94 16.16
N LYS A 132 0.34 2.89 17.47
CA LYS A 132 0.96 3.90 18.31
C LYS A 132 2.28 3.37 18.85
N SER A 133 3.16 4.28 19.25
CA SER A 133 4.44 3.92 19.89
C SER A 133 4.29 3.14 21.19
N THR A 134 3.10 3.16 21.81
CA THR A 134 2.77 2.41 23.03
C THR A 134 2.29 0.99 22.77
N ASP A 135 2.03 0.62 21.51
CA ASP A 135 1.47 -0.69 21.19
C ASP A 135 2.58 -1.76 21.15
N ASN A 136 2.22 -2.98 21.57
CA ASN A 136 3.14 -4.11 21.60
C ASN A 136 3.30 -4.72 20.21
N ILE A 137 4.12 -4.12 19.36
CA ILE A 137 4.38 -4.60 17.99
C ILE A 137 5.68 -5.37 17.92
N ASN A 138 5.62 -6.59 17.37
CA ASN A 138 6.81 -7.32 17.00
C ASN A 138 7.35 -6.83 15.64
N TYR A 139 8.27 -5.87 15.66
CA TYR A 139 8.85 -5.27 14.45
C TYR A 139 9.62 -6.25 13.55
N SER A 140 10.08 -7.39 14.08
CA SER A 140 10.70 -8.44 13.23
C SER A 140 9.70 -9.09 12.27
N LYS A 141 8.39 -8.94 12.52
CA LYS A 141 7.35 -9.45 11.64
C LYS A 141 6.96 -8.49 10.52
N LEU A 142 7.42 -7.23 10.56
CA LEU A 142 7.07 -6.18 9.60
C LEU A 142 7.99 -6.14 8.37
N ASN A 143 9.21 -6.66 8.51
CA ASN A 143 10.20 -6.71 7.43
C ASN A 143 10.51 -8.19 7.16
N ASN A 144 10.16 -8.66 5.96
CA ASN A 144 10.64 -9.93 5.42
C ASN A 144 11.78 -9.68 4.43
#